data_AF-A0A931SW68-F1
#
_entry.id   AF-A0A931SW68-F1
#
_cell.length_a   1.000
_cell.length_b   1.000
_cell.length_c   1.000
_cell.angle_alpha   90.00
_cell.angle_beta   90.00
_cell.angle_gamma   90.00
#
_symmetry.space_group_name_H-M   'P 1'
#
loop_
_entity.id
_entity.type
_entity.pdbx_description
1 polymer ?
#
loop_
_entity_poly.entity_id
_entity_poly.type
_entity_poly.pdbx_seq_one_letter_code
_entity_poly.pdbx_strand_id
1 'polypeptide(L)'
;MPRWTFVTNHGAVLAIISHHGQVTAREIARDLGITERSVHRIISDLEEEGYIERQRQGRLNFYTVDHDMPLRRPESRDIMAGDLIRVLTQNRTLDPQSTGQDS
;
A
#
# COMPACT_ATOMS: atom_id res chain seq x y z
N MET A 1 -8.17 7.91 -19.08
CA MET A 1 -6.86 8.60 -18.93
C MET A 1 -6.54 8.64 -17.44
N PRO A 2 -5.28 8.45 -17.02
CA PRO A 2 -4.93 8.59 -15.61
C PRO A 2 -5.20 10.04 -15.22
N ARG A 3 -6.06 10.25 -14.21
CA ARG A 3 -6.24 11.56 -13.59
C ARG A 3 -4.95 11.87 -12.83
N TRP A 4 -4.48 13.11 -12.88
CA TRP A 4 -3.28 13.50 -12.12
C TRP A 4 -3.49 13.23 -10.62
N THR A 5 -2.51 12.58 -9.99
CA THR A 5 -2.48 12.31 -8.55
C THR A 5 -1.24 12.95 -7.94
N PHE A 6 -1.35 13.42 -6.70
CA PHE A 6 -0.20 13.93 -5.94
C PHE A 6 0.73 12.80 -5.46
N VAL A 7 0.18 11.60 -5.27
CA VAL A 7 0.88 10.42 -4.77
C VAL A 7 1.15 9.48 -5.92
N THR A 8 2.36 8.92 -5.98
CA THR A 8 2.72 7.88 -6.94
C THR A 8 1.98 6.58 -6.62
N ASN A 9 1.80 5.71 -7.61
CA ASN A 9 1.19 4.40 -7.35
C ASN A 9 1.99 3.58 -6.33
N HIS A 10 3.32 3.67 -6.30
CA HIS A 10 4.13 3.02 -5.27
C HIS A 10 3.78 3.49 -3.85
N GLY A 11 3.68 4.81 -3.64
CA GLY A 11 3.30 5.35 -2.34
C GLY A 11 1.86 4.96 -1.94
N ALA A 12 0.94 4.95 -2.91
CA ALA A 12 -0.44 4.55 -2.67
C ALA A 12 -0.58 3.07 -2.33
N VAL A 13 0.14 2.18 -3.02
CA VAL A 13 0.20 0.74 -2.74
C VAL A 13 0.80 0.49 -1.36
N LEU A 14 1.93 1.14 -1.04
CA LEU A 14 2.58 1.01 0.26
C LEU A 14 1.64 1.42 1.41
N ALA A 15 0.88 2.51 1.24
CA ALA A 15 -0.12 2.95 2.20
C ALA A 15 -1.27 1.93 2.37
N ILE A 16 -1.76 1.33 1.29
CA ILE A 16 -2.81 0.28 1.39
C ILE A 16 -2.28 -0.94 2.15
N ILE A 17 -1.10 -1.44 1.77
CA ILE A 17 -0.47 -2.60 2.40
C ILE A 17 -0.21 -2.34 3.89
N SER A 18 0.24 -1.13 4.26
CA SER A 18 0.52 -0.76 5.65
C SER A 18 -0.72 -0.77 6.55
N HIS A 19 -1.91 -0.57 5.99
CA HIS A 19 -3.16 -0.53 6.74
C HIS A 19 -3.78 -1.92 6.87
N HIS A 20 -3.69 -2.72 5.82
CA HIS A 20 -4.19 -4.09 5.76
C HIS A 20 -3.16 -4.99 5.05
N GLY A 21 -2.32 -5.67 5.83
CA GLY A 21 -1.31 -6.59 5.31
C GLY A 21 -1.90 -7.79 4.57
N GLN A 22 -3.19 -8.07 4.73
CA GLN A 22 -3.92 -9.11 3.99
C GLN A 22 -4.77 -8.45 2.89
N VAL A 23 -4.16 -8.21 1.74
CA VAL A 23 -4.83 -7.61 0.58
C VAL A 23 -4.38 -8.28 -0.71
N THR A 24 -5.30 -8.48 -1.64
CA THR A 24 -5.00 -9.06 -2.96
C THR A 24 -4.61 -7.98 -3.96
N ALA A 25 -3.80 -8.34 -4.96
CA ALA A 25 -3.44 -7.42 -6.04
C ALA A 25 -4.68 -6.89 -6.80
N ARG A 26 -5.75 -7.69 -6.85
CA ARG A 26 -7.05 -7.33 -7.42
C ARG A 26 -7.75 -6.23 -6.63
N GLU A 27 -7.77 -6.31 -5.30
CA GLU A 27 -8.36 -5.27 -4.45
C GLU A 27 -7.60 -3.96 -4.58
N ILE A 28 -6.25 -4.00 -4.51
CA ILE A 28 -5.41 -2.82 -4.72
C ILE A 28 -5.65 -2.21 -6.10
N ALA A 29 -5.74 -3.02 -7.14
CA ALA A 29 -5.96 -2.56 -8.52
C ALA A 29 -7.30 -1.84 -8.66
N ARG A 30 -8.36 -2.40 -8.07
CA ARG A 30 -9.69 -1.80 -8.01
C ARG A 30 -9.67 -0.47 -7.27
N ASP A 31 -9.04 -0.43 -6.10
CA ASP A 31 -9.04 0.74 -5.22
C ASP A 31 -8.22 1.91 -5.84
N LEU A 32 -7.16 1.61 -6.57
CA LEU A 32 -6.30 2.60 -7.24
C LEU A 32 -6.71 2.90 -8.69
N GLY A 33 -7.65 2.15 -9.27
CA GLY A 33 -8.03 2.29 -10.68
C GLY A 33 -6.90 1.98 -11.67
N ILE A 34 -6.00 1.05 -11.31
CA ILE A 34 -4.89 0.58 -12.15
C ILE A 34 -5.04 -0.90 -12.48
N THR A 35 -4.17 -1.46 -13.32
CA THR A 35 -4.24 -2.89 -13.69
C THR A 35 -3.62 -3.77 -12.61
N GLU A 36 -4.11 -5.00 -12.45
CA GLU A 36 -3.49 -6.00 -11.55
C GLU A 36 -2.02 -6.25 -11.89
N ARG A 37 -1.67 -6.24 -13.18
CA ARG A 37 -0.27 -6.33 -13.64
C ARG A 37 0.57 -5.16 -13.11
N SER A 38 0.03 -3.94 -13.11
CA SER A 38 0.71 -2.78 -12.55
C SER A 38 0.94 -2.93 -11.05
N VAL A 39 -0.05 -3.44 -10.33
CA VAL A 39 0.07 -3.72 -8.89
C VAL A 39 1.14 -4.77 -8.62
N HIS A 40 1.12 -5.90 -9.35
CA HIS A 40 2.14 -6.94 -9.19
C HIS A 40 3.55 -6.40 -9.41
N ARG A 41 3.77 -5.58 -10.45
CA ARG A 41 5.06 -4.94 -10.67
C ARG A 41 5.46 -4.03 -9.50
N ILE A 42 4.55 -3.20 -9.00
CA ILE A 42 4.81 -2.31 -7.87
C ILE A 42 5.15 -3.11 -6.60
N ILE A 43 4.44 -4.21 -6.33
CA ILE A 43 4.73 -5.09 -5.19
C ILE A 43 6.12 -5.70 -5.33
N SER A 44 6.49 -6.18 -6.52
CA SER A 44 7.84 -6.69 -6.78
C SER A 44 8.90 -5.60 -6.59
N ASP A 45 8.70 -4.40 -7.11
CA ASP A 45 9.64 -3.28 -6.90
C ASP A 45 9.82 -2.96 -5.40
N LEU A 46 8.73 -2.97 -4.62
CA LEU A 46 8.77 -2.71 -3.18
C LEU A 46 9.44 -3.85 -2.39
N GLU A 47 9.24 -5.10 -2.80
CA GLU A 47 9.86 -6.30 -2.20
C GLU A 47 11.37 -6.34 -2.51
N GLU A 48 11.77 -6.07 -3.75
CA GLU A 48 13.16 -6.03 -4.19
C GLU A 48 13.97 -4.93 -3.50
N GLU A 49 13.36 -3.78 -3.25
CA GLU A 49 14.00 -2.65 -2.57
C GLU A 49 13.88 -2.74 -1.03
N GLY A 50 13.23 -3.79 -0.49
CA GLY A 50 13.15 -4.05 0.95
C GLY A 50 12.11 -3.26 1.72
N TYR A 51 11.21 -2.53 1.06
CA TYR A 51 10.12 -1.80 1.73
C TYR A 51 9.04 -2.73 2.27
N ILE A 52 8.86 -3.90 1.67
CA ILE A 52 7.90 -4.90 2.12
C ILE A 52 8.50 -6.30 2.11
N GLU A 53 8.01 -7.14 3.01
CA GLU A 53 8.19 -8.58 2.97
C GLU A 53 6.87 -9.25 2.64
N ARG A 54 6.91 -10.27 1.77
CA ARG A 54 5.73 -11.07 1.43
C ARG A 54 5.82 -12.47 2.03
N GLN A 55 4.82 -12.84 2.81
CA GLN A 55 4.63 -14.19 3.33
C GLN A 55 3.39 -14.81 2.69
N ARG A 56 3.54 -15.99 2.09
CA ARG A 56 2.42 -16.73 1.50
C ARG A 56 1.79 -17.65 2.53
N GLN A 57 0.54 -17.40 2.88
CA GLN A 57 -0.26 -18.29 3.74
C GLN A 57 -1.39 -18.91 2.91
N GLY A 58 -1.08 -20.05 2.28
CA GLY A 58 -2.01 -20.75 1.38
C GLY A 58 -2.32 -19.96 0.11
N ARG A 59 -3.58 -19.49 -0.03
CA ARG A 59 -4.06 -18.69 -1.17
C ARG A 59 -3.93 -17.18 -0.95
N LEU A 60 -3.64 -16.76 0.28
CA LEU A 60 -3.54 -15.35 0.65
C LEU A 60 -2.07 -14.94 0.76
N ASN A 61 -1.78 -13.72 0.34
CA ASN A 61 -0.50 -13.08 0.61
C ASN A 61 -0.67 -12.19 1.85
N PHE A 62 0.30 -12.28 2.74
CA PHE A 62 0.48 -11.37 3.87
C PHE A 62 1.70 -10.52 3.58
N TYR A 63 1.56 -9.22 3.78
CA TYR A 63 2.61 -8.26 3.56
C TYR A 63 2.93 -7.55 4.88
N THR A 64 4.22 -7.44 5.18
CA THR A 64 4.74 -6.63 6.28
C THR A 64 5.51 -5.48 5.68
N VAL A 65 5.33 -4.27 6.21
CA VAL A 65 6.05 -3.08 5.77
C VAL A 65 7.23 -2.82 6.69
N ASP A 66 8.39 -2.52 6.11
CA ASP A 66 9.50 -1.93 6.86
C ASP A 66 9.30 -0.41 6.92
N HIS A 67 8.96 0.07 8.12
CA HIS A 67 8.67 1.48 8.36
C HIS A 67 9.94 2.33 8.52
N ASP A 68 11.09 1.71 8.79
CA ASP A 68 12.37 2.37 9.05
C ASP A 68 13.21 2.55 7.76
N MET A 69 12.70 2.05 6.64
CA MET A 69 13.32 2.25 5.33
C MET A 69 13.19 3.71 4.88
N PRO A 70 14.31 4.39 4.53
CA PRO A 70 14.27 5.77 4.04
C PRO A 70 13.63 5.85 2.65
N LEU A 71 13.03 6.99 2.29
CA LEU A 71 12.54 7.19 0.93
C LEU A 71 13.70 7.18 -0.09
N ARG A 72 13.49 6.52 -1.23
CA ARG A 72 14.52 6.25 -2.26
C ARG A 72 15.26 7.48 -2.79
N ARG A 73 14.62 8.65 -2.80
CA ARG A 73 15.21 9.86 -3.41
C ARG A 73 16.20 10.55 -2.47
N PRO A 74 17.37 11.00 -2.98
CA PRO A 74 18.41 11.62 -2.16
C PRO A 74 17.91 12.78 -1.29
N GLU A 75 17.02 13.61 -1.83
CA GLU A 75 16.41 14.75 -1.14
C GLU A 75 15.39 14.38 -0.06
N SER A 76 15.08 13.10 0.09
CA SER A 76 14.09 12.58 1.04
C SER A 76 14.64 11.49 1.95
N ARG A 77 15.98 11.32 2.01
CA ARG A 77 16.63 10.28 2.83
C ARG A 77 16.40 10.42 4.33
N ASP A 78 16.06 11.63 4.78
CA ASP A 78 15.72 11.91 6.18
C ASP A 78 14.25 11.59 6.50
N ILE A 79 13.46 11.17 5.51
CA ILE A 79 12.06 10.80 5.66
C ILE A 79 11.95 9.28 5.58
N MET A 80 11.37 8.68 6.61
CA MET A 80 11.14 7.25 6.64
C MET A 80 9.84 6.89 5.92
N ALA A 81 9.77 5.68 5.37
CA ALA A 81 8.57 5.13 4.76
C ALA A 81 7.37 5.20 5.73
N GLY A 82 7.61 4.94 7.02
CA GLY A 82 6.62 5.10 8.09
C GLY A 82 6.06 6.52 8.22
N ASP A 83 6.88 7.55 8.05
CA ASP A 83 6.42 8.95 8.12
C ASP A 83 5.49 9.28 6.96
N LEU A 84 5.86 8.87 5.74
CA LEU A 84 5.02 9.02 4.56
C LEU A 84 3.69 8.27 4.74
N ILE A 85 3.74 7.01 5.16
CA ILE A 85 2.57 6.18 5.41
C ILE A 85 1.64 6.87 6.41
N ARG A 86 2.18 7.39 7.52
CA ARG A 86 1.41 8.12 8.52
C ARG A 86 0.69 9.31 7.90
N VAL A 87 1.36 10.13 7.08
CA VAL A 87 0.72 11.25 6.37
C VAL A 87 -0.39 10.78 5.42
N LEU A 88 -0.18 9.68 4.69
CA LEU A 88 -1.16 9.13 3.74
C LEU A 88 -2.34 8.38 4.38
N THR A 89 -2.24 8.06 5.67
CA THR A 89 -3.25 7.29 6.42
C THR A 89 -3.91 8.08 7.54
N GLN A 90 -3.43 9.30 7.84
CA GLN A 90 -3.87 10.18 8.93
C GLN A 90 -5.37 10.54 8.94
N ASN A 91 -6.13 10.19 7.89
CA ASN A 91 -7.58 10.40 7.83
C ASN A 91 -8.39 9.14 7.44
N ARG A 92 -7.79 7.94 7.49
CA ARG A 92 -8.53 6.68 7.36
C ARG A 92 -9.01 6.20 8.73
N THR A 93 -9.94 6.94 9.34
CA THR A 93 -10.98 6.28 10.13
C THR A 93 -11.77 5.43 9.15
N LEU A 94 -11.36 4.17 8.96
CA LEU A 94 -12.27 3.21 8.39
C LEU A 94 -13.42 3.10 9.38
N ASP A 95 -14.61 3.54 8.95
CA ASP A 95 -15.84 3.29 9.68
C ASP A 95 -15.89 1.80 10.06
N PRO A 96 -15.98 1.47 11.36
CA PRO A 96 -16.18 0.09 11.81
C PRO A 96 -17.60 -0.45 11.53
N GLN A 97 -18.42 0.24 10.72
CA GLN A 97 -19.87 0.05 10.64
C GLN A 97 -20.35 -0.05 9.18
N SER A 98 -20.01 -1.15 8.50
CA SER A 98 -20.77 -1.63 7.34
C SER A 98 -20.77 -3.17 7.34
N THR A 99 -21.18 -3.73 8.48
CA THR A 99 -21.65 -5.11 8.57
C THR A 99 -22.88 -5.10 9.47
N GLY A 100 -24.07 -5.19 8.86
CA GLY A 100 -25.28 -5.68 9.50
C GLY A 100 -26.31 -4.64 9.92
N GLN A 101 -27.55 -4.91 9.45
CA GLN A 101 -28.86 -4.38 9.90
C GLN A 101 -29.14 -2.93 9.46
N ASP A 102 -30.17 -2.64 8.66
CA ASP A 102 -31.56 -3.11 8.71
C ASP A 102 -32.01 -3.69 7.34
N SER A 103 -32.61 -4.88 7.28
CA SER A 103 -34.05 -5.18 7.53
C SER A 103 -35.01 -4.35 6.67
#